data_AF-A0A1W6YZL0-F1
#
_entry.id   AF-A0A1W6YZL0-F1
#
_cell.length_a   1.000
_cell.length_b   1.000
_cell.length_c   1.000
_cell.angle_alpha   90.00
_cell.angle_beta   90.00
_cell.angle_gamma   90.00
#
_symmetry.space_group_name_H-M   'P 1'
#
loop_
_entity.id
_entity.type
_entity.pdbx_description
1 polymer ?
#
loop_
_entity_poly.entity_id
_entity_poly.type
_entity_poly.pdbx_seq_one_letter_code
_entity_poly.pdbx_strand_id
1 'polypeptide(L)'
;MLKAMLLACLLAPLLTSCATTGQPVPEQATQPEVQVKTRVIDTGCDWTRPIYVDPADVLSDGTAKQILAHNLAGAKNCGWKPRK
;
A
#
# COMPACT_ATOMS: atom_id res chain seq x y z
N MET A 1 -33.14 46.89 23.98
CA MET A 1 -34.21 45.97 23.54
C MET A 1 -33.77 45.06 22.38
N LEU A 2 -33.01 45.56 21.40
CA LEU A 2 -32.48 44.76 20.28
C LEU A 2 -31.63 43.53 20.70
N LYS A 3 -30.78 43.67 21.73
CA LYS A 3 -29.95 42.56 22.26
C LYS A 3 -30.77 41.44 22.90
N ALA A 4 -31.83 41.79 23.64
CA ALA A 4 -32.71 40.79 24.25
C ALA A 4 -33.54 40.05 23.19
N MET A 5 -33.93 40.75 22.13
CA MET A 5 -34.64 40.16 20.99
C MET A 5 -33.74 39.22 20.17
N LEU A 6 -32.47 39.59 19.95
CA LEU A 6 -31.47 38.74 19.29
C LEU A 6 -31.19 37.45 20.07
N LEU A 7 -31.10 37.53 21.39
CA LEU A 7 -30.97 36.32 22.23
C LEU A 7 -32.19 35.41 22.12
N ALA A 8 -33.41 35.97 22.13
CA ALA A 8 -34.64 35.19 21.98
C ALA A 8 -34.74 34.47 20.62
N CYS A 9 -34.30 35.13 19.53
CA CYS A 9 -34.28 34.52 18.19
C CYS A 9 -33.26 33.38 18.04
N LEU A 10 -32.14 33.42 18.78
CA LEU A 10 -31.11 32.36 18.75
C LEU A 10 -31.46 31.14 19.62
N LEU A 11 -32.29 31.32 20.65
CA LEU A 11 -32.71 30.23 21.55
C LEU A 11 -33.92 29.44 21.04
N ALA A 12 -34.76 30.03 20.20
CA ALA A 12 -35.93 29.37 19.61
C ALA A 12 -35.62 28.11 18.75
N PRO A 13 -34.59 28.08 17.88
CA PRO A 13 -34.33 26.90 17.04
C PRO A 13 -33.75 25.69 17.80
N LEU A 14 -33.25 25.88 19.03
CA LEU A 14 -32.70 24.77 19.84
C LEU A 14 -33.77 23.88 20.47
N LEU A 15 -34.99 24.40 20.66
CA LEU A 15 -36.11 23.65 21.28
C LEU A 15 -36.93 22.84 20.26
N THR A 16 -36.74 23.05 18.97
CA THR A 16 -37.44 22.36 17.87
C THR A 16 -36.62 21.23 17.23
N SER A 17 -35.49 20.83 17.85
CA SER A 17 -34.86 19.56 17.47
C SER A 17 -35.72 18.40 17.98
N CYS A 18 -36.78 18.10 17.24
CA CYS A 18 -37.52 16.86 17.37
C CYS A 18 -36.52 15.75 17.07
N ALA A 19 -36.05 15.07 18.12
CA ALA A 19 -35.47 13.74 17.96
C ALA A 19 -36.54 12.90 17.28
N THR A 20 -36.40 12.69 15.97
CA THR A 20 -37.19 11.67 15.28
C THR A 20 -36.77 10.36 15.93
N THR A 21 -37.62 9.82 16.81
CA THR A 21 -37.54 8.42 17.20
C THR A 21 -37.89 7.62 15.96
N GLY A 22 -36.92 7.52 15.04
CA GLY A 22 -36.96 6.56 13.96
C GLY A 22 -37.11 5.17 14.58
N GLN A 23 -38.00 4.36 14.01
CA GLN A 23 -38.14 2.97 14.40
C GLN A 23 -36.76 2.30 14.39
N PRO A 24 -36.43 1.42 15.35
CA PRO A 24 -35.21 0.63 15.28
C PRO A 24 -35.29 -0.21 14.00
N VAL A 25 -34.58 0.24 12.96
CA VAL A 25 -34.27 -0.62 11.83
C VAL A 25 -33.50 -1.78 12.44
N PRO A 26 -33.89 -3.05 12.21
CA PRO A 26 -33.09 -4.18 12.64
C PRO A 26 -31.67 -3.93 12.15
N GLU A 27 -30.73 -3.87 13.09
CA GLU A 27 -29.32 -3.64 12.83
C GLU A 27 -28.87 -4.71 11.85
N GLN A 28 -28.89 -4.38 10.54
CA GLN A 28 -28.41 -5.27 9.51
C GLN A 28 -26.94 -5.44 9.82
N ALA A 29 -26.59 -6.64 10.30
CA ALA A 29 -25.22 -7.04 10.59
C ALA A 29 -24.35 -6.53 9.45
N THR A 30 -23.52 -5.53 9.75
CA THR A 30 -22.65 -4.91 8.75
C THR A 30 -21.75 -6.03 8.25
N GLN A 31 -22.04 -6.54 7.07
CA GLN A 31 -21.19 -7.54 6.44
C GLN A 31 -19.81 -6.88 6.33
N PRO A 32 -18.73 -7.53 6.80
CA PRO A 32 -17.41 -6.94 6.70
C PRO A 32 -17.13 -6.64 5.23
N GLU A 33 -16.86 -5.38 4.92
CA GLU A 33 -16.55 -4.95 3.57
C GLU A 33 -15.25 -5.66 3.12
N VAL A 34 -15.38 -6.63 2.22
CA VAL A 34 -14.24 -7.36 1.68
C VAL A 34 -13.52 -6.46 0.68
N GLN A 35 -12.53 -5.72 1.17
CA GLN A 35 -11.68 -4.89 0.33
C GLN A 35 -10.67 -5.76 -0.42
N VAL A 36 -10.94 -6.01 -1.72
CA VAL A 36 -10.02 -6.73 -2.60
C VAL A 36 -8.88 -5.81 -3.01
N LYS A 37 -7.74 -5.90 -2.31
CA LYS A 37 -6.52 -5.17 -2.66
C LYS A 37 -5.60 -6.02 -3.52
N THR A 38 -5.40 -5.61 -4.76
CA THR A 38 -4.38 -6.21 -5.64
C THR A 38 -2.99 -5.91 -5.09
N ARG A 39 -2.18 -6.96 -4.88
CA ARG A 39 -0.75 -6.84 -4.56
C ARG A 39 0.05 -7.31 -5.76
N VAL A 40 1.04 -6.52 -6.17
CA VAL A 40 2.09 -6.97 -7.09
C VAL A 40 3.18 -7.62 -6.25
N ILE A 41 3.50 -8.89 -6.55
CA ILE A 41 4.58 -9.63 -5.93
C ILE A 41 5.68 -9.76 -6.98
N ASP A 42 6.84 -9.16 -6.71
CA ASP A 42 8.02 -9.38 -7.54
C ASP A 42 8.58 -10.76 -7.24
N THR A 43 8.48 -11.66 -8.20
CA THR A 43 9.01 -13.04 -8.14
C THR A 43 10.35 -13.15 -8.88
N GLY A 44 10.97 -12.03 -9.24
CA GLY A 44 12.25 -11.96 -9.95
C GLY A 44 13.33 -12.84 -9.35
N CYS A 45 13.46 -12.84 -8.03
CA CYS A 45 14.47 -13.64 -7.33
C CYS A 45 14.21 -15.16 -7.39
N ASP A 46 12.99 -15.59 -7.69
CA ASP A 46 12.63 -17.01 -7.73
C ASP A 46 13.17 -17.69 -9.00
N TRP A 47 13.08 -16.98 -10.14
CA TRP A 47 13.46 -17.51 -11.46
C TRP A 47 14.82 -17.01 -11.97
N THR A 48 15.44 -16.04 -11.30
CA THR A 48 16.80 -15.58 -11.62
C THR A 48 17.86 -16.20 -10.69
N ARG A 49 19.09 -16.29 -11.18
CA ARG A 49 20.26 -16.83 -10.45
C ARG A 49 21.53 -16.05 -10.81
N PRO A 50 22.60 -16.13 -9.97
CA PRO A 50 23.91 -15.60 -10.31
C PRO A 50 24.46 -16.25 -11.58
N ILE A 51 25.13 -15.46 -12.41
CA ILE A 51 25.89 -15.95 -13.56
C ILE A 51 27.34 -16.14 -13.13
N TYR A 52 27.84 -17.38 -13.18
CA TYR A 52 29.23 -17.69 -12.89
C TYR A 52 30.01 -17.81 -14.18
N VAL A 53 31.14 -17.13 -14.25
CA VAL A 53 32.04 -17.14 -15.41
C VAL A 53 33.23 -18.05 -15.07
N ASP A 54 33.56 -18.94 -15.98
CA ASP A 54 34.75 -19.78 -15.90
C ASP A 54 35.97 -19.05 -16.47
N PRO A 55 37.19 -19.26 -15.96
CA PRO A 55 38.40 -18.69 -16.56
C PRO A 55 38.61 -19.01 -18.05
N ALA A 56 38.00 -20.08 -18.58
CA ALA A 56 38.03 -20.42 -20.00
C ALA A 56 37.04 -19.63 -20.86
N ASP A 57 36.10 -18.89 -20.27
CA ASP A 57 35.11 -18.12 -21.01
C ASP A 57 35.75 -16.89 -21.67
N VAL A 58 35.48 -16.70 -22.97
CA VAL A 58 35.90 -15.49 -23.70
C VAL A 58 34.74 -14.51 -23.75
N LEU A 59 34.82 -13.48 -22.90
CA LEU A 59 33.82 -12.41 -22.82
C LEU A 59 34.37 -11.10 -23.38
N SER A 60 33.52 -10.32 -24.04
CA SER A 60 33.82 -8.91 -24.27
C SER A 60 33.70 -8.12 -22.97
N ASP A 61 34.45 -7.01 -22.86
CA ASP A 61 34.37 -6.10 -21.70
C ASP A 61 32.94 -5.65 -21.40
N GLY A 62 32.15 -5.39 -22.46
CA GLY A 62 30.75 -5.00 -22.32
C GLY A 62 29.89 -6.09 -21.69
N THR A 63 30.11 -7.34 -22.05
CA THR A 63 29.37 -8.49 -21.50
C THR A 63 29.78 -8.76 -20.06
N ALA A 64 31.09 -8.73 -19.78
CA ALA A 64 31.62 -8.90 -18.42
C ALA A 64 31.05 -7.85 -17.45
N LYS A 65 30.97 -6.58 -17.87
CA LYS A 65 30.36 -5.50 -17.07
C LYS A 65 28.88 -5.74 -16.80
N GLN A 66 28.12 -6.22 -17.79
CA GLN A 66 26.70 -6.52 -17.62
C GLN A 66 26.47 -7.69 -16.65
N ILE A 67 27.25 -8.76 -16.77
CA ILE A 67 27.20 -9.90 -15.83
C ILE A 67 27.52 -9.45 -14.41
N LEU A 68 28.56 -8.63 -14.24
CA LEU A 68 28.90 -8.07 -12.94
C LEU A 68 27.74 -7.24 -12.37
N ALA A 69 27.16 -6.35 -13.16
CA ALA A 69 26.03 -5.51 -12.74
C ALA A 69 24.80 -6.36 -12.33
N HIS A 70 24.48 -7.39 -13.12
CA HIS A 70 23.41 -8.36 -12.81
C HIS A 70 23.65 -9.06 -11.48
N ASN A 71 24.85 -9.60 -11.26
CA ASN A 71 25.18 -10.33 -10.04
C ASN A 71 25.21 -9.42 -8.81
N LEU A 72 25.66 -8.17 -8.94
CA LEU A 72 25.62 -7.18 -7.86
C LEU A 72 24.18 -6.79 -7.50
N ALA A 73 23.31 -6.61 -8.50
CA ALA A 73 21.89 -6.36 -8.27
C ALA A 73 21.24 -7.54 -7.54
N GLY A 74 21.51 -8.78 -7.95
CA GLY A 74 21.02 -9.96 -7.26
C GLY A 74 21.62 -10.16 -5.86
N ALA A 75 22.87 -9.77 -5.61
CA ALA A 75 23.43 -9.76 -4.26
C ALA A 75 22.68 -8.80 -3.35
N LYS A 76 22.35 -7.60 -3.85
CA LYS A 76 21.60 -6.57 -3.11
C LYS A 76 20.13 -6.94 -2.90
N ASN A 77 19.45 -7.44 -3.93
CA ASN A 77 18.00 -7.60 -3.94
C ASN A 77 17.55 -9.03 -3.58
N CYS A 78 18.37 -10.04 -3.88
CA CYS A 78 18.04 -11.45 -3.75
C CYS A 78 18.98 -12.23 -2.81
N GLY A 79 19.95 -11.56 -2.17
CA GLY A 79 20.87 -12.20 -1.22
C GLY A 79 21.87 -13.18 -1.84
N TRP A 80 22.14 -13.06 -3.14
CA TRP A 80 23.10 -13.91 -3.83
C TRP A 80 24.52 -13.77 -3.30
N LYS A 81 25.27 -14.87 -3.32
CA LYS A 81 26.66 -14.93 -2.86
C LYS A 81 27.62 -15.18 -4.03
N PRO A 82 28.81 -14.56 -4.03
CA PRO A 82 29.87 -14.92 -4.96
C PRO A 82 30.26 -16.39 -4.81
N ARG A 83 30.75 -17.00 -5.89
CA ARG A 83 31.43 -18.29 -5.80
C ARG A 83 32.74 -18.12 -5.01
N LYS A 84 33.09 -19.14 -4.23
CA LYS A 84 34.36 -19.23 -3.51
C LYS A 84 35.46 -19.74 -4.44
#